data_AF-A0A9P9ENR3-F1
#
_entry.id   AF-A0A9P9ENR3-F1
#
_cell.length_a   1.000
_cell.length_b   1.000
_cell.length_c   1.000
_cell.angle_alpha   90.00
_cell.angle_beta   90.00
_cell.angle_gamma   90.00
#
_symmetry.space_group_name_H-M   'P 1'
#
loop_
_entity.id
_entity.type
_entity.pdbx_description
1 polymer ?
#
loop_
_entity_poly.entity_id
_entity_poly.type
_entity_poly.pdbx_seq_one_letter_code
_entity_poly.pdbx_strand_id
1 'polypeptide(L)'
;MPSWCQRNVISWVRICGPDWNVRVLDMVSSSPNHALKFAERELLPEAFVNGTMDGLHVGQHSADFIRGPLLFRYGGVSMEVGCILVKHIDRICWDTLADPGSPYEIAVPVLYGQTIANHFVAARKENPFIEKWQVETRKGSDRKITRHDLGTNCLCTFGRAERTPRASAKSRCLNSPKTSSMMMLRTFTGTGAYLSMNSWSTSRKLYAGSVCA
;
A
#
# COMPACT_ATOMS: atom_id res chain seq x y z
N MET A 1 5.11 -17.82 -8.17
CA MET A 1 6.02 -16.67 -7.97
C MET A 1 7.42 -16.97 -8.52
N PRO A 2 7.96 -16.15 -9.45
CA PRO A 2 9.29 -16.35 -10.03
C PRO A 2 10.45 -16.37 -9.01
N SER A 3 11.53 -17.08 -9.32
CA SER A 3 12.69 -17.24 -8.42
C SER A 3 13.37 -15.92 -8.04
N TRP A 4 13.34 -14.92 -8.94
CA TRP A 4 13.94 -13.62 -8.67
C TRP A 4 13.12 -12.81 -7.64
N CYS A 5 11.78 -12.90 -7.67
CA CYS A 5 10.92 -12.35 -6.62
C CYS A 5 11.14 -13.02 -5.27
N GLN A 6 11.32 -14.35 -5.26
CA GLN A 6 11.63 -15.10 -4.03
C GLN A 6 12.92 -14.60 -3.38
N ARG A 7 13.96 -14.33 -4.18
CA ARG A 7 15.22 -13.74 -3.68
C ARG A 7 15.01 -12.36 -3.06
N ASN A 8 14.15 -11.52 -3.66
CA ASN A 8 13.80 -10.23 -3.09
C ASN A 8 13.16 -10.41 -1.70
N VAL A 9 12.13 -11.25 -1.58
CA VAL A 9 11.45 -11.51 -0.30
C VAL A 9 12.41 -12.04 0.76
N ILE A 10 13.27 -13.00 0.42
CA ILE A 10 14.29 -13.53 1.33
C ILE A 10 15.24 -12.41 1.78
N SER A 11 15.64 -11.53 0.86
CA SER A 11 16.45 -10.35 1.20
C SER A 11 15.73 -9.43 2.18
N TRP A 12 14.42 -9.20 1.99
CA TRP A 12 13.65 -8.36 2.91
C TRP A 12 13.60 -8.92 4.31
N VAL A 13 13.35 -10.24 4.46
CA VAL A 13 13.36 -10.94 5.75
C VAL A 13 14.71 -10.80 6.43
N ARG A 14 15.82 -10.91 5.68
CA ARG A 14 17.18 -10.74 6.22
C ARG A 14 17.46 -9.30 6.64
N ILE A 15 17.08 -8.33 5.82
CA ILE A 15 17.34 -6.91 6.06
C ILE A 15 16.52 -6.39 7.24
N CYS A 16 15.23 -6.78 7.33
CA CYS A 16 14.34 -6.29 8.39
C CYS A 16 14.42 -7.12 9.67
N GLY A 17 14.99 -8.33 9.59
CA GLY A 17 15.16 -9.22 10.73
C GLY A 17 13.83 -9.58 11.41
N PRO A 18 13.87 -9.93 12.71
CA PRO A 18 12.69 -10.32 13.48
C PRO A 18 11.77 -9.14 13.83
N ASP A 19 12.22 -7.89 13.64
CA ASP A 19 11.45 -6.70 13.98
C ASP A 19 10.25 -6.49 13.05
N TRP A 20 10.25 -7.14 11.87
CA TRP A 20 9.20 -7.04 10.86
C TRP A 20 8.60 -8.40 10.54
N ASN A 21 7.27 -8.50 10.65
CA ASN A 21 6.54 -9.65 10.15
C ASN A 21 6.32 -9.52 8.66
N VAL A 22 7.13 -10.21 7.86
CA VAL A 22 6.98 -10.28 6.41
C VAL A 22 5.97 -11.37 6.02
N ARG A 23 4.91 -10.99 5.31
CA ARG A 23 3.87 -11.90 4.81
C ARG A 23 3.74 -11.77 3.31
N VAL A 24 3.89 -12.87 2.59
CA VAL A 24 3.56 -12.97 1.16
C VAL A 24 2.20 -13.63 1.05
N LEU A 25 1.23 -12.93 0.46
CA LEU A 25 -0.14 -13.41 0.35
C LEU A 25 -0.39 -14.10 -0.99
N ASP A 26 -1.29 -15.09 -0.98
CA ASP A 26 -1.69 -15.88 -2.14
C ASP A 26 -3.21 -16.10 -2.17
N MET A 27 -3.69 -16.78 -3.22
CA MET A 27 -5.09 -17.18 -3.40
C MET A 27 -5.27 -18.70 -3.37
N VAL A 28 -4.32 -19.44 -2.79
CA VAL A 28 -4.40 -20.90 -2.64
C VAL A 28 -5.26 -21.21 -1.42
N SER A 29 -6.41 -21.84 -1.62
CA SER A 29 -7.46 -22.01 -0.59
C SER A 29 -6.96 -22.62 0.74
N SER A 30 -6.03 -23.58 0.67
CA SER A 30 -5.44 -24.24 1.85
C SER A 30 -4.28 -23.46 2.48
N SER A 31 -3.76 -22.42 1.82
CA SER A 31 -2.57 -21.70 2.28
C SER A 31 -2.81 -20.96 3.59
N PRO A 32 -1.88 -21.01 4.56
CA PRO A 32 -1.92 -20.14 5.73
C PRO A 32 -1.84 -18.65 5.37
N ASN A 33 -1.33 -18.32 4.18
CA ASN A 33 -1.20 -16.96 3.66
C ASN A 33 -2.31 -16.56 2.67
N HIS A 34 -3.40 -17.32 2.59
CA HIS A 34 -4.54 -16.98 1.75
C HIS A 34 -5.06 -15.57 2.06
N ALA A 35 -5.22 -14.72 1.04
CA ALA A 35 -5.51 -13.30 1.21
C ALA A 35 -6.80 -13.02 2.02
N LEU A 36 -7.85 -13.82 1.81
CA LEU A 36 -9.12 -13.68 2.54
C LEU A 36 -9.05 -14.08 4.02
N LYS A 37 -7.90 -14.57 4.52
CA LYS A 37 -7.66 -14.72 5.97
C LYS A 37 -7.27 -13.40 6.63
N PHE A 38 -6.87 -12.40 5.84
CA PHE A 38 -6.35 -11.12 6.32
C PHE A 38 -7.21 -9.93 5.89
N ALA A 39 -7.81 -9.99 4.70
CA ALA A 39 -8.70 -8.98 4.16
C ALA A 39 -10.17 -9.46 4.19
N GLU A 40 -11.08 -8.57 4.58
CA GLU A 40 -12.52 -8.83 4.62
C GLU A 40 -13.08 -8.94 3.20
N ARG A 41 -13.97 -9.91 2.98
CA ARG A 41 -14.49 -10.24 1.65
C ARG A 41 -15.31 -9.07 1.10
N GLU A 42 -15.99 -8.36 1.99
CA GLU A 42 -16.87 -7.23 1.72
C GLU A 42 -16.11 -5.99 1.24
N LEU A 43 -14.80 -5.93 1.49
CA LEU A 43 -13.93 -4.84 1.04
C LEU A 43 -13.30 -5.10 -0.33
N LEU A 44 -13.52 -6.29 -0.89
CA LEU A 44 -12.89 -6.75 -2.13
C LEU A 44 -13.94 -6.93 -3.24
N PRO A 45 -13.55 -6.81 -4.52
CA PRO A 45 -14.45 -7.09 -5.63
C PRO A 45 -14.86 -8.57 -5.64
N GLU A 46 -16.08 -8.86 -6.07
CA GLU A 46 -16.58 -10.24 -6.14
C GLU A 46 -15.68 -11.14 -7.01
N ALA A 47 -15.13 -10.60 -8.10
CA ALA A 47 -14.22 -11.33 -8.97
C ALA A 47 -12.93 -11.76 -8.25
N PHE A 48 -12.43 -10.94 -7.32
CA PHE A 48 -11.28 -11.31 -6.49
C PHE A 48 -11.68 -12.42 -5.51
N VAL A 49 -12.80 -12.24 -4.81
CA VAL A 49 -13.28 -13.17 -3.78
C VAL A 49 -13.56 -14.57 -4.34
N ASN A 50 -14.12 -14.63 -5.55
CA ASN A 50 -14.47 -15.87 -6.23
C ASN A 50 -13.32 -16.43 -7.08
N GLY A 51 -12.17 -15.76 -7.13
CA GLY A 51 -11.01 -16.22 -7.92
C GLY A 51 -11.26 -16.23 -9.42
N THR A 52 -12.13 -15.36 -9.92
CA THR A 52 -12.54 -15.30 -11.35
C THR A 52 -11.85 -14.18 -12.12
N MET A 53 -10.92 -13.43 -11.50
CA MET A 53 -10.11 -12.45 -12.20
C MET A 53 -9.22 -13.12 -13.25
N ASP A 54 -9.06 -12.50 -14.42
CA ASP A 54 -8.28 -13.01 -15.53
C ASP A 54 -7.35 -11.95 -16.16
N GLY A 55 -6.62 -12.34 -17.21
CA GLY A 55 -5.74 -11.46 -17.96
C GLY A 55 -4.28 -11.43 -17.51
N LEU A 56 -3.44 -10.79 -18.32
CA LEU A 56 -1.97 -10.82 -18.18
C LEU A 56 -1.47 -10.20 -16.87
N HIS A 57 -2.21 -9.25 -16.32
CA HIS A 57 -1.84 -8.48 -15.13
C HIS A 57 -2.72 -8.81 -13.91
N VAL A 58 -3.37 -9.97 -13.90
CA VAL A 58 -4.25 -10.41 -12.82
C VAL A 58 -3.57 -10.33 -11.46
N GLY A 59 -2.28 -10.69 -11.38
CA GLY A 59 -1.52 -10.66 -10.14
C GLY A 59 -1.27 -9.26 -9.58
N GLN A 60 -0.94 -8.31 -10.45
CA GLN A 60 -0.76 -6.91 -10.08
C GLN A 60 -2.09 -6.28 -9.64
N HIS A 61 -3.16 -6.49 -10.41
CA HIS A 61 -4.48 -5.94 -10.07
C HIS A 61 -5.04 -6.55 -8.79
N SER A 62 -4.83 -7.85 -8.57
CA SER A 62 -5.17 -8.51 -7.30
C SER A 62 -4.44 -7.88 -6.11
N ALA A 63 -3.15 -7.54 -6.27
CA ALA A 63 -2.38 -6.86 -5.24
C ALA A 63 -2.91 -5.44 -4.94
N ASP A 64 -3.41 -4.74 -5.96
CA ASP A 64 -4.03 -3.41 -5.80
C ASP A 64 -5.30 -3.46 -4.94
N PHE A 65 -6.14 -4.48 -5.10
CA PHE A 65 -7.36 -4.62 -4.31
C PHE A 65 -7.09 -4.92 -2.83
N ILE A 66 -6.09 -5.76 -2.53
CA ILE A 66 -5.81 -6.17 -1.14
C ILE A 66 -5.02 -5.12 -0.35
N ARG A 67 -4.23 -4.28 -1.02
CA ARG A 67 -3.31 -3.36 -0.35
C ARG A 67 -4.01 -2.38 0.58
N GLY A 68 -5.06 -1.73 0.07
CA GLY A 68 -5.85 -0.76 0.82
C GLY A 68 -6.42 -1.35 2.12
N PRO A 69 -7.23 -2.44 2.04
CA PRO A 69 -7.78 -3.12 3.21
C PRO A 69 -6.72 -3.54 4.25
N LEU A 70 -5.57 -4.06 3.81
CA LEU A 70 -4.52 -4.50 4.72
C LEU A 70 -3.84 -3.32 5.42
N LEU A 71 -3.50 -2.27 4.67
CA LEU A 71 -2.90 -1.06 5.25
C LEU A 71 -3.87 -0.34 6.18
N PHE A 72 -5.15 -0.26 5.83
CA PHE A 72 -6.16 0.35 6.70
C PHE A 72 -6.30 -0.45 8.00
N ARG A 73 -6.46 -1.77 7.92
CA ARG A 73 -6.71 -2.62 9.09
C ARG A 73 -5.49 -2.78 9.99
N TYR A 74 -4.29 -2.83 9.43
CA TYR A 74 -3.10 -3.20 10.20
C TYR A 74 -2.00 -2.15 10.22
N GLY A 75 -2.04 -1.15 9.34
CA GLY A 75 -0.89 -0.29 9.07
C GLY A 75 0.29 -1.07 8.51
N GLY A 76 1.47 -0.46 8.57
CA GLY A 76 2.72 -1.08 8.13
C GLY A 76 3.06 -0.73 6.69
N VAL A 77 3.61 -1.68 5.95
CA VAL A 77 4.06 -1.50 4.57
C VAL A 77 3.42 -2.53 3.66
N SER A 78 2.94 -2.09 2.51
CA SER A 78 2.62 -2.95 1.39
C SER A 78 3.65 -2.72 0.28
N MET A 79 4.25 -3.79 -0.21
CA MET A 79 5.33 -3.73 -1.18
C MET A 79 5.20 -4.85 -2.21
N GLU A 80 5.39 -4.54 -3.48
CA GLU A 80 5.41 -5.56 -4.53
C GLU A 80 6.64 -6.46 -4.40
N VAL A 81 6.48 -7.76 -4.68
CA VAL A 81 7.60 -8.73 -4.67
C VAL A 81 8.71 -8.41 -5.68
N GLY A 82 8.42 -7.53 -6.64
CA GLY A 82 9.40 -6.99 -7.57
C GLY A 82 10.37 -5.97 -6.96
N CYS A 83 10.04 -5.38 -5.81
CA CYS A 83 10.85 -4.35 -5.19
C CYS A 83 12.13 -4.92 -4.56
N ILE A 84 13.26 -4.28 -4.84
CA ILE A 84 14.53 -4.56 -4.20
C ILE A 84 14.67 -3.62 -3.00
N LEU A 85 14.66 -4.20 -1.79
CA LEU A 85 14.91 -3.45 -0.57
C LEU A 85 16.43 -3.35 -0.35
N VAL A 86 16.95 -2.13 -0.29
CA VAL A 86 18.39 -1.88 -0.10
C VAL A 86 18.75 -1.40 1.32
N LYS A 87 17.74 -1.01 2.11
CA LYS A 87 17.89 -0.50 3.49
C LYS A 87 16.75 -1.00 4.38
N HIS A 88 16.99 -0.99 5.68
CA HIS A 88 15.96 -1.29 6.67
C HIS A 88 14.77 -0.32 6.55
N ILE A 89 13.53 -0.83 6.64
CA ILE A 89 12.30 -0.06 6.42
C ILE A 89 12.14 1.09 7.42
N ASP A 90 12.52 0.86 8.68
CA ASP A 90 12.62 1.90 9.73
C ASP A 90 13.36 3.14 9.25
N ARG A 91 14.56 2.94 8.67
CA ARG A 91 15.38 4.03 8.12
C ARG A 91 14.82 4.63 6.84
N ILE A 92 14.04 3.89 6.07
CA ILE A 92 13.45 4.39 4.82
C ILE A 92 12.30 5.36 5.15
N CYS A 93 11.39 4.95 6.03
CA CYS A 93 10.24 5.77 6.38
C CYS A 93 9.58 5.43 7.72
N TRP A 94 9.73 4.20 8.24
CA TRP A 94 8.87 3.76 9.33
C TRP A 94 9.17 4.43 10.67
N ASP A 95 10.42 4.79 10.98
CA ASP A 95 10.71 5.55 12.22
C ASP A 95 9.97 6.90 12.22
N THR A 96 9.98 7.58 11.08
CA THR A 96 9.25 8.84 10.89
C THR A 96 7.74 8.64 10.91
N LEU A 97 7.21 7.51 10.41
CA LEU A 97 5.77 7.24 10.47
C LEU A 97 5.33 6.80 11.87
N ALA A 98 6.15 6.06 12.60
CA ALA A 98 5.80 5.53 13.91
C ALA A 98 5.88 6.60 15.01
N ASP A 99 6.68 7.65 14.82
CA ASP A 99 6.78 8.77 15.75
C ASP A 99 5.44 9.52 15.90
N PRO A 100 4.80 9.53 17.10
CA PRO A 100 3.55 10.25 17.32
C PRO A 100 3.66 11.77 17.10
N GLY A 101 4.85 12.35 17.25
CA GLY A 101 5.12 13.76 16.98
C GLY A 101 5.28 14.08 15.49
N SER A 102 5.43 13.05 14.66
CA SER A 102 5.57 13.23 13.22
C SER A 102 4.23 13.63 12.58
N PRO A 103 4.23 14.67 11.74
CA PRO A 103 3.03 15.10 11.02
C PRO A 103 2.72 14.24 9.80
N TYR A 104 3.55 13.23 9.50
CA TYR A 104 3.40 12.38 8.31
C TYR A 104 2.70 11.07 8.66
N GLU A 105 1.76 10.66 7.82
CA GLU A 105 0.96 9.46 8.05
C GLU A 105 1.13 8.38 6.98
N ILE A 106 1.68 8.75 5.81
CA ILE A 106 1.91 7.85 4.67
C ILE A 106 3.29 8.11 4.07
N ALA A 107 3.94 7.06 3.58
CA ALA A 107 5.13 7.13 2.73
C ALA A 107 4.90 6.40 1.39
N VAL A 108 5.18 7.05 0.28
CA VAL A 108 5.06 6.50 -1.07
C VAL A 108 6.19 6.99 -1.99
N PRO A 109 6.69 6.17 -2.93
CA PRO A 109 7.57 6.63 -3.97
C PRO A 109 6.85 7.58 -4.92
N VAL A 110 7.55 8.65 -5.33
CA VAL A 110 7.11 9.54 -6.40
C VAL A 110 8.01 9.33 -7.61
N LEU A 111 7.39 8.90 -8.69
CA LEU A 111 8.01 8.75 -10.00
C LEU A 111 7.96 10.10 -10.72
N TYR A 112 9.11 10.49 -11.28
CA TYR A 112 9.28 11.69 -12.09
C TYR A 112 8.77 12.99 -11.42
N GLY A 113 8.76 13.04 -10.09
CA GLY A 113 8.28 14.18 -9.32
C GLY A 113 6.77 14.46 -9.42
N GLN A 114 6.00 13.60 -10.09
CA GLN A 114 4.61 13.91 -10.47
C GLN A 114 3.62 12.80 -10.14
N THR A 115 4.07 11.54 -10.11
CA THR A 115 3.17 10.39 -10.02
C THR A 115 3.49 9.58 -8.78
N ILE A 116 2.49 9.40 -7.91
CA ILE A 116 2.60 8.46 -6.79
C ILE A 116 2.58 7.05 -7.35
N ALA A 117 3.58 6.25 -6.97
CA ALA A 117 3.62 4.85 -7.33
C ALA A 117 3.14 3.97 -6.17
N ASN A 118 2.38 2.94 -6.51
CA ASN A 118 1.73 2.01 -5.59
C ASN A 118 2.56 0.76 -5.27
N HIS A 119 3.73 0.58 -5.90
CA HIS A 119 4.59 -0.58 -5.66
C HIS A 119 5.20 -0.62 -4.24
N PHE A 120 5.21 0.51 -3.54
CA PHE A 120 5.53 0.62 -2.11
C PHE A 120 4.59 1.65 -1.48
N VAL A 121 3.87 1.25 -0.44
CA VAL A 121 3.05 2.17 0.36
C VAL A 121 3.21 1.81 1.82
N ALA A 122 3.68 2.75 2.62
CA ALA A 122 3.69 2.64 4.08
C ALA A 122 2.62 3.56 4.67
N ALA A 123 1.86 3.10 5.65
CA ALA A 123 0.84 3.92 6.29
C ALA A 123 0.63 3.52 7.75
N ARG A 124 0.18 4.49 8.55
CA ARG A 124 -0.39 4.21 9.88
C ARG A 124 -1.69 3.43 9.72
N LYS A 125 -2.01 2.61 10.73
CA LYS A 125 -3.30 1.94 10.85
C LYS A 125 -4.42 2.98 10.85
N GLU A 126 -5.58 2.64 10.28
CA GLU A 126 -6.78 3.48 10.25
C GLU A 126 -6.57 4.87 9.62
N ASN A 127 -5.60 4.98 8.70
CA ASN A 127 -5.35 6.24 8.02
C ASN A 127 -6.52 6.63 7.08
N PRO A 128 -7.09 7.84 7.19
CA PRO A 128 -8.26 8.26 6.40
C PRO A 128 -8.03 8.30 4.89
N PHE A 129 -6.81 8.58 4.43
CA PHE A 129 -6.50 8.54 3.00
C PHE A 129 -6.50 7.12 2.47
N ILE A 130 -5.96 6.15 3.23
CA ILE A 130 -6.00 4.73 2.85
C ILE A 130 -7.44 4.24 2.80
N GLU A 131 -8.28 4.64 3.76
CA GLU A 131 -9.71 4.31 3.77
C GLU A 131 -10.45 4.83 2.53
N LYS A 132 -10.23 6.09 2.15
CA LYS A 132 -10.84 6.63 0.94
C LYS A 132 -10.30 5.96 -0.32
N TRP A 133 -8.99 5.71 -0.36
CA TRP A 133 -8.35 5.08 -1.51
C TRP A 133 -8.91 3.67 -1.76
N GLN A 134 -9.03 2.82 -0.72
CA GLN A 134 -9.60 1.48 -0.88
C GLN A 134 -11.04 1.52 -1.41
N VAL A 135 -11.86 2.46 -0.94
CA VAL A 135 -13.26 2.62 -1.37
C VAL A 135 -13.32 3.00 -2.84
N GLU A 136 -12.48 3.93 -3.29
CA GLU A 136 -12.46 4.34 -4.70
C GLU A 136 -11.89 3.26 -5.61
N THR A 137 -10.88 2.50 -5.17
CA THR A 137 -10.36 1.34 -5.91
C THR A 137 -11.45 0.28 -6.13
N ARG A 138 -12.25 -0.02 -5.11
CA ARG A 138 -13.39 -0.95 -5.24
C ARG A 138 -14.50 -0.41 -6.15
N LYS A 139 -14.90 0.85 -5.98
CA LYS A 139 -15.92 1.47 -6.87
C LYS A 139 -15.47 1.50 -8.33
N GLY A 140 -14.16 1.60 -8.57
CA GLY A 140 -13.58 1.48 -9.90
C GLY A 140 -13.90 0.11 -10.49
N SER A 141 -13.61 -0.98 -9.78
CA SER A 141 -13.79 -2.34 -10.29
C SER A 141 -15.23 -2.77 -10.53
N ASP A 142 -16.19 -2.19 -9.81
CA ASP A 142 -17.62 -2.48 -10.00
C ASP A 142 -18.18 -1.81 -11.27
N ARG A 143 -17.50 -0.79 -11.80
CA ARG A 143 -17.78 -0.26 -13.15
C ARG A 143 -17.11 -1.20 -14.14
N LYS A 144 -17.72 -1.42 -15.32
CA LYS A 144 -17.07 -2.13 -16.44
C LYS A 144 -15.80 -1.38 -16.86
N ILE A 145 -14.70 -1.63 -16.18
CA ILE A 145 -13.41 -1.08 -16.49
C ILE A 145 -13.01 -1.64 -17.85
N THR A 146 -12.83 -0.76 -18.82
CA THR A 146 -12.25 -1.14 -20.10
C THR A 146 -10.74 -1.30 -19.95
N ARG A 147 -10.07 -2.05 -20.83
CA ARG A 147 -8.58 -2.18 -20.83
C ARG A 147 -7.83 -0.84 -20.76
N HIS A 148 -8.49 0.27 -21.11
CA HIS A 148 -7.94 1.62 -20.99
C HIS A 148 -7.90 2.19 -19.57
N ASP A 149 -8.77 1.76 -18.64
CA ASP A 149 -8.86 2.38 -17.30
C ASP A 149 -7.91 1.74 -16.28
N LEU A 150 -7.49 0.48 -16.47
CA LEU A 150 -6.49 -0.23 -15.63
C LEU A 150 -5.06 0.31 -15.81
N GLY A 151 -4.80 1.04 -16.90
CA GLY A 151 -3.54 1.76 -17.08
C GLY A 151 -3.39 2.96 -16.13
N THR A 152 -4.49 3.40 -15.52
CA THR A 152 -4.52 4.46 -14.51
C THR A 152 -4.58 3.83 -13.13
N ASN A 153 -3.42 3.74 -12.47
CA ASN A 153 -3.31 3.41 -11.05
C ASN A 153 -4.39 4.15 -10.26
N CYS A 154 -5.24 3.44 -9.50
CA CYS A 154 -6.35 4.06 -8.77
C CYS A 154 -5.89 5.17 -7.81
N LEU A 155 -4.64 5.14 -7.33
CA LEU A 155 -4.01 6.25 -6.61
C LEU A 155 -3.89 7.52 -7.46
N CYS A 156 -3.56 7.40 -8.75
CA CYS A 156 -3.49 8.52 -9.68
C CYS A 156 -4.87 9.11 -9.95
N THR A 157 -5.89 8.26 -10.07
CA THR A 157 -7.29 8.68 -10.26
C THR A 157 -7.80 9.39 -8.99
N PHE A 158 -7.51 8.83 -7.81
CA PHE A 158 -7.83 9.45 -6.52
C PHE A 158 -7.10 10.78 -6.31
N GLY A 159 -5.79 10.84 -6.55
CA GLY A 159 -5.00 12.06 -6.44
C GLY A 159 -5.40 13.16 -7.43
N ARG A 160 -6.04 12.81 -8.56
CA ARG A 160 -6.67 13.78 -9.47
C ARG A 160 -8.04 14.27 -8.96
N ALA A 161 -8.86 13.37 -8.42
CA ALA A 161 -10.19 13.70 -7.90
C ALA A 161 -10.14 14.55 -6.62
N GLU A 162 -9.17 14.32 -5.75
CA GLU A 162 -8.99 15.02 -4.46
C GLU A 162 -8.01 16.21 -4.55
N ARG A 163 -7.83 16.83 -5.75
CA ARG A 163 -7.21 18.17 -5.84
C ARG A 163 -8.11 19.20 -5.17
N THR A 164 -8.07 19.23 -3.84
CA THR A 164 -8.61 20.30 -3.02
C THR A 164 -7.79 21.57 -3.30
N PRO A 165 -8.41 22.75 -3.48
CA PRO A 165 -7.69 23.99 -3.81
C PRO A 165 -6.72 24.52 -2.73
N ARG A 166 -6.46 23.76 -1.65
CA ARG A 166 -5.68 24.21 -0.49
C ARG A 166 -4.71 23.17 0.11
N ALA A 167 -4.55 21.99 -0.49
CA ALA A 167 -3.53 21.05 -0.04
C ALA A 167 -2.13 21.55 -0.45
N SER A 168 -1.50 22.37 0.40
CA SER A 168 -0.05 22.56 0.33
C SER A 168 0.62 21.27 0.81
N ALA A 169 0.88 20.35 -0.12
CA ALA A 169 1.79 19.25 0.12
C ALA A 169 3.18 19.86 0.39
N LYS A 170 3.56 19.98 1.66
CA LYS A 170 4.96 20.26 2.01
C LYS A 170 5.76 19.00 1.71
N SER A 171 6.21 18.88 0.46
CA SER A 171 7.17 17.87 0.03
C SER A 171 8.51 18.16 0.71
N ARG A 172 9.06 17.16 1.39
CA ARG A 172 10.49 17.15 1.70
C ARG A 172 11.11 16.11 0.78
N CYS A 173 11.47 16.53 -0.43
CA CYS A 173 12.27 15.71 -1.32
C CYS A 173 13.67 15.57 -0.72
N LEU A 174 14.02 14.37 -0.28
CA LEU A 174 15.39 14.01 0.05
C LEU A 174 16.18 13.84 -1.28
N ASN A 175 16.61 14.96 -1.86
CA ASN A 175 17.59 15.16 -2.93
C ASN A 175 17.39 14.54 -4.35
N SER A 176 17.58 15.42 -5.36
CA SER A 176 17.82 15.22 -6.81
C SER A 176 16.60 15.16 -7.77
N PRO A 177 16.54 15.99 -8.85
CA PRO A 177 15.39 16.06 -9.77
C PRO A 177 15.28 14.93 -10.81
N LYS A 178 16.15 13.90 -10.77
CA LYS A 178 16.24 12.90 -11.85
C LYS A 178 15.99 11.46 -11.43
N THR A 179 15.62 11.22 -10.17
CA THR A 179 15.48 9.87 -9.60
C THR A 179 14.20 9.73 -8.78
N SER A 180 13.59 8.54 -8.82
CA SER A 180 12.48 8.17 -7.94
C SER A 180 12.86 8.47 -6.48
N SER A 181 12.00 9.21 -5.78
CA SER A 181 12.24 9.65 -4.40
C SER A 181 11.10 9.20 -3.50
N MET A 182 11.38 8.92 -2.22
CA MET A 182 10.33 8.65 -1.23
C MET A 182 9.68 9.97 -0.80
N MET A 183 8.36 10.05 -0.89
CA MET A 183 7.56 11.19 -0.43
C MET A 183 6.79 10.79 0.83
N MET A 184 6.81 11.66 1.83
CA MET A 184 6.01 11.54 3.04
C MET A 184 4.82 12.48 2.93
N LEU A 185 3.61 11.95 3.11
CA LEU A 185 2.36 12.68 2.99
C LEU A 185 1.74 12.95 4.36
N ARG A 186 1.19 14.17 4.50
CA ARG A 186 0.32 14.56 5.60
C ARG A 186 -1.11 14.62 5.09
N THR A 187 -2.01 13.92 5.76
CA THR A 187 -3.46 14.04 5.62
C THR A 187 -3.93 15.25 6.43
N PHE A 188 -4.62 16.19 5.79
CA PHE A 188 -5.30 17.27 6.48
C PHE A 188 -6.76 16.87 6.68
N THR A 189 -7.12 16.45 7.90
CA THR A 189 -8.53 16.41 8.32
C THR A 189 -8.90 17.79 8.84
N GLY A 190 -9.75 18.51 8.10
CA GLY A 190 -10.40 19.69 8.63
C GLY A 190 -11.33 19.30 9.78
N THR A 191 -11.40 20.19 10.78
CA THR A 191 -12.16 20.12 12.05
C THR A 191 -11.69 19.10 13.09
N GLY A 192 -11.33 19.64 14.26
CA GLY A 192 -10.74 18.91 15.37
C GLY A 192 -11.76 18.06 16.14
N ALA A 193 -11.29 16.88 16.53
CA ALA A 193 -11.73 16.16 17.71
C ALA A 193 -10.53 15.28 18.13
N TYR A 194 -9.92 15.61 19.26
CA TYR A 194 -8.93 14.74 19.90
C TYR A 194 -9.67 13.50 20.42
N LEU A 195 -9.51 12.37 19.74
CA LEU A 195 -9.84 11.05 20.27
C LEU A 195 -8.53 10.31 20.55
N SER A 196 -8.12 10.38 21.81
CA SER A 196 -7.11 9.51 22.40
C SER A 196 -7.65 8.08 22.42
N MET A 197 -7.22 7.23 21.50
CA MET A 197 -7.42 5.79 21.57
C MET A 197 -6.08 5.09 21.83
N ASN A 198 -5.89 4.74 23.11
CA ASN A 198 -4.85 3.84 23.58
C ASN A 198 -5.15 2.40 23.12
N SER A 199 -4.32 1.87 22.23
CA SER A 199 -3.79 0.48 22.26
C SER A 199 -3.18 0.14 20.89
N TRP A 200 -1.92 0.54 20.70
CA TRP A 200 -1.16 0.20 19.51
C TRP A 200 -0.77 -1.28 19.58
N SER A 201 -1.36 -2.12 18.71
CA SER A 201 -0.80 -3.44 18.43
C SER A 201 0.57 -3.23 17.78
N THR A 202 1.63 -3.40 18.58
CA THR A 202 3.06 -3.17 18.29
C THR A 202 3.66 -4.06 17.19
N SER A 203 2.88 -4.93 16.56
CA SER A 203 3.40 -5.81 15.50
C SER A 203 3.55 -5.05 14.18
N ARG A 204 4.79 -4.72 13.80
CA ARG A 204 5.15 -4.19 12.47
C ARG A 204 4.92 -5.26 11.42
N LYS A 205 4.27 -4.90 10.30
CA LYS A 205 3.85 -5.85 9.26
C LYS A 205 4.22 -5.34 7.87
N LEU A 206 4.84 -6.23 7.08
CA LEU A 206 5.14 -6.04 5.67
C LEU A 206 4.31 -7.03 4.87
N TYR A 207 3.42 -6.53 4.01
CA TYR A 207 2.55 -7.33 3.15
C TYR A 207 3.06 -7.30 1.72
N ALA A 208 3.31 -8.47 1.16
CA ALA A 208 3.64 -8.64 -0.24
C ALA A 208 2.42 -9.22 -0.98
N GLY A 209 1.87 -8.44 -1.89
CA GLY A 209 0.88 -8.92 -2.85
C GLY A 209 1.60 -9.45 -4.08
N SER A 210 1.54 -10.75 -4.30
CA SER A 210 1.83 -11.34 -5.61
C SER A 210 0.88 -12.50 -5.80
N VAL A 211 -0.28 -12.23 -6.37
CA VAL A 211 -1.16 -13.30 -6.84
C VAL A 211 -0.59 -13.76 -8.18
N CYS A 212 0.55 -14.44 -8.15
CA CYS A 212 0.97 -15.22 -9.31
C CYS A 212 0.02 -16.41 -9.39
N ALA A 213 -0.82 -16.43 -10.44
CA ALA A 213 -1.27 -17.70 -11.01
C ALA A 213 -0.06 -18.55 -11.41
#